data_AF-A0A7Y4UCW0-F1
#
_entry.id   AF-A0A7Y4UCW0-F1
#
_cell.length_a   1.000
_cell.length_b   1.000
_cell.length_c   1.000
_cell.angle_alpha   90.00
_cell.angle_beta   90.00
_cell.angle_gamma   90.00
#
_symmetry.space_group_name_H-M   'P 1'
#
loop_
_entity.id
_entity.type
_entity.pdbx_description
1 polymer ?
#
loop_
_entity_poly.entity_id
_entity_poly.type
_entity_poly.pdbx_seq_one_letter_code
_entity_poly.pdbx_strand_id
1 'polypeptide(L)'
;INVIWEDNVNAELLFVGNDMGVYVSLDGGKVWAALKGNMPLVAVHDLIVHPREGDLVVGTYGRGIWVTDITPLRELQKALQSDVYLFAIEPKARRREGALGNYRLYGDRLAVTPNEPNGLTMMYYLKEAATEKVTVTLTDANGKAIRTLDGATKAGLNRVLLPLVEFGQFGGGGRGGNAPPPIAAGEYTVTLSAHGKQITQTARVLATKAE
;
A
#
# COMPACT_ATOMS: atom_id res chain seq x y z
N ILE A 1 -24.08 -1.61 -15.97
CA ILE A 1 -22.71 -1.03 -15.90
C ILE A 1 -22.92 0.46 -15.79
N ASN A 2 -22.46 1.06 -14.70
CA ASN A 2 -22.74 2.47 -14.40
C ASN A 2 -21.56 3.35 -14.81
N VAL A 3 -20.34 2.84 -14.65
CA VAL A 3 -19.09 3.52 -15.01
C VAL A 3 -18.03 2.49 -15.37
N ILE A 4 -17.14 2.85 -16.28
CA ILE A 4 -15.93 2.10 -16.64
C ILE A 4 -14.75 3.07 -16.64
N TRP A 5 -13.59 2.58 -16.21
CA TRP A 5 -12.37 3.36 -16.19
C TRP A 5 -11.18 2.46 -16.58
N GLU A 6 -10.28 2.98 -17.40
CA GLU A 6 -9.06 2.32 -17.89
C GLU A 6 -7.82 2.97 -17.27
N ASP A 7 -6.88 2.15 -16.82
CA ASP A 7 -5.64 2.64 -16.22
C ASP A 7 -4.72 3.36 -17.19
N ASN A 8 -4.28 4.54 -16.76
CA ASN A 8 -3.40 5.41 -17.54
C ASN A 8 -1.96 4.92 -17.63
N VAL A 9 -1.58 3.90 -16.84
CA VAL A 9 -0.24 3.28 -16.85
C VAL A 9 -0.29 1.89 -17.49
N ASN A 10 -1.34 1.11 -17.23
CA ASN A 10 -1.54 -0.22 -17.80
C ASN A 10 -2.91 -0.33 -18.47
N ALA A 11 -2.94 -0.27 -19.81
CA ALA A 11 -4.17 -0.36 -20.61
C ALA A 11 -4.96 -1.68 -20.43
N GLU A 12 -4.32 -2.75 -19.93
CA GLU A 12 -5.01 -4.02 -19.63
C GLU A 12 -5.75 -3.99 -18.28
N LEU A 13 -5.45 -3.01 -17.41
CA LEU A 13 -6.07 -2.85 -16.11
C LEU A 13 -7.33 -1.98 -16.23
N LEU A 14 -8.48 -2.62 -16.10
CA LEU A 14 -9.79 -1.98 -16.22
C LEU A 14 -10.58 -2.09 -14.92
N PHE A 15 -11.38 -1.07 -14.63
CA PHE A 15 -12.31 -1.04 -13.50
C PHE A 15 -13.72 -0.75 -13.97
N VAL A 16 -14.70 -1.46 -13.40
CA VAL A 16 -16.13 -1.25 -13.67
C VAL A 16 -16.87 -1.06 -12.35
N GLY A 17 -17.67 0.00 -12.30
CA GLY A 17 -18.65 0.22 -11.25
C GLY A 17 -20.04 -0.23 -11.69
N ASN A 18 -20.75 -0.95 -10.81
CA ASN A 18 -22.14 -1.35 -11.01
C ASN A 18 -22.92 -1.30 -9.69
N ASP A 19 -24.15 -1.81 -9.69
CA ASP A 19 -25.05 -1.79 -8.53
C ASP A 19 -24.60 -2.71 -7.38
N MET A 20 -23.57 -3.53 -7.60
CA MET A 20 -23.03 -4.48 -6.63
C MET A 20 -21.63 -4.10 -6.13
N GLY A 21 -20.99 -3.07 -6.68
CA GLY A 21 -19.66 -2.60 -6.28
C GLY A 21 -18.70 -2.42 -7.45
N VAL A 22 -17.40 -2.55 -7.15
CA VAL A 22 -16.31 -2.42 -8.14
C VAL A 22 -15.82 -3.81 -8.58
N TYR A 23 -15.64 -3.96 -9.88
CA TYR A 23 -15.01 -5.11 -10.51
C TYR A 23 -13.73 -4.64 -11.22
N VAL A 24 -12.72 -5.50 -11.24
CA VAL A 24 -11.43 -5.25 -11.87
C VAL A 24 -11.13 -6.35 -12.88
N SER A 25 -10.51 -5.98 -14.00
CA SER A 25 -9.92 -6.89 -14.96
C SER A 25 -8.44 -6.57 -15.10
N LEU A 26 -7.61 -7.61 -15.21
CA LEU A 26 -6.15 -7.50 -15.37
C LEU A 26 -5.69 -7.87 -16.80
N ASP A 27 -6.63 -8.16 -17.70
CA ASP A 27 -6.40 -8.77 -19.01
C ASP A 27 -7.26 -8.15 -20.13
N GLY A 28 -7.55 -6.86 -19.99
CA GLY A 28 -8.26 -6.08 -21.01
C GLY A 28 -9.75 -6.43 -21.10
N GLY A 29 -10.35 -6.86 -19.99
CA GLY A 29 -11.78 -7.14 -19.88
C GLY A 29 -12.20 -8.56 -20.24
N LYS A 30 -11.26 -9.51 -20.40
CA LYS A 30 -11.58 -10.92 -20.69
C LYS A 30 -12.08 -11.63 -19.44
N VAL A 31 -11.44 -11.37 -18.30
CA VAL A 31 -11.84 -11.90 -16.99
C VAL A 31 -12.06 -10.75 -16.02
N TRP A 32 -13.15 -10.83 -15.26
CA TRP A 32 -13.52 -9.84 -14.24
C TRP A 32 -13.58 -10.49 -12.87
N ALA A 33 -12.95 -9.85 -11.89
CA ALA A 33 -13.01 -10.23 -10.49
C ALA A 33 -13.62 -9.08 -9.66
N ALA A 34 -14.42 -9.42 -8.65
CA ALA A 34 -14.90 -8.40 -7.71
C ALA A 34 -13.73 -7.84 -6.90
N LEU A 35 -13.52 -6.52 -6.94
CA LEU A 35 -12.52 -5.83 -6.12
C LEU A 35 -13.08 -5.65 -4.72
N LYS A 36 -12.95 -6.70 -3.91
CA LYS A 36 -13.39 -6.72 -2.53
C LYS A 36 -12.33 -6.06 -1.65
N GLY A 37 -12.67 -4.96 -0.99
CA GLY A 37 -11.79 -4.29 -0.05
C GLY A 37 -12.63 -3.53 0.93
N ASN A 38 -13.10 -4.21 1.99
CA ASN A 38 -14.05 -3.78 3.04
C ASN A 38 -15.32 -3.01 2.60
N MET A 39 -15.52 -2.82 1.30
CA MET A 39 -16.69 -2.21 0.70
C MET A 39 -17.87 -3.17 0.72
N PRO A 40 -19.04 -2.76 1.26
CA PRO A 40 -20.26 -3.53 1.18
C PRO A 40 -20.84 -3.51 -0.24
N LEU A 41 -21.85 -4.34 -0.52
CA LEU A 41 -22.61 -4.22 -1.75
C LEU A 41 -23.29 -2.84 -1.79
N VAL A 42 -22.87 -2.01 -2.74
CA VAL A 42 -23.38 -0.65 -2.95
C VAL A 42 -23.24 -0.27 -4.41
N ALA A 43 -24.20 0.50 -4.91
CA ALA A 43 -24.12 1.05 -6.25
C ALA A 43 -22.96 2.04 -6.37
N VAL A 44 -22.12 1.80 -7.37
CA VAL A 44 -21.02 2.68 -7.77
C VAL A 44 -21.47 3.45 -9.00
N HIS A 45 -21.33 4.77 -8.95
CA HIS A 45 -21.71 5.67 -10.06
C HIS A 45 -20.52 6.36 -10.71
N ASP A 46 -19.39 6.47 -10.00
CA ASP A 46 -18.21 7.14 -10.52
C ASP A 46 -16.91 6.47 -10.06
N LEU A 47 -15.89 6.53 -10.91
CA LEU A 47 -14.56 5.97 -10.71
C LEU A 47 -13.53 6.92 -11.31
N ILE A 48 -12.52 7.28 -10.52
CA ILE A 48 -11.37 8.06 -10.98
C ILE A 48 -10.12 7.48 -10.34
N VAL A 49 -9.03 7.34 -11.08
CA VAL A 49 -7.70 7.11 -10.48
C VAL A 49 -6.92 8.40 -10.44
N HIS A 50 -6.36 8.72 -9.28
CA HIS A 50 -5.49 9.87 -9.13
C HIS A 50 -4.15 9.62 -9.84
N PRO A 51 -3.80 10.40 -10.89
CA PRO A 51 -2.71 10.04 -11.79
C PRO A 51 -1.32 10.03 -11.13
N ARG A 52 -1.13 10.82 -10.07
CA ARG A 52 0.15 10.90 -9.34
C ARG A 52 0.28 9.83 -8.26
N GLU A 53 -0.82 9.51 -7.58
CA GLU A 53 -0.77 8.63 -6.39
C GLU A 53 -1.11 7.19 -6.74
N GLY A 54 -1.82 6.93 -7.86
CA GLY A 54 -2.30 5.59 -8.17
C GLY A 54 -3.50 5.17 -7.30
N ASP A 55 -4.18 6.13 -6.68
CA ASP A 55 -5.36 5.87 -5.84
C ASP A 55 -6.63 5.79 -6.68
N LEU A 56 -7.35 4.67 -6.61
CA LEU A 56 -8.72 4.56 -7.11
C LEU A 56 -9.69 5.18 -6.11
N VAL A 57 -10.37 6.23 -6.57
CA VAL A 57 -11.44 6.93 -5.87
C VAL A 57 -12.79 6.44 -6.41
N VAL A 58 -13.64 5.95 -5.52
CA VAL A 58 -14.94 5.35 -5.84
C VAL A 58 -16.07 6.19 -5.29
N GLY A 59 -16.90 6.73 -6.17
CA GLY A 59 -18.14 7.44 -5.84
C GLY A 59 -19.32 6.48 -5.74
N THR A 60 -19.88 6.35 -4.53
CA THR A 60 -21.00 5.43 -4.27
C THR A 60 -22.33 6.18 -4.06
N TYR A 61 -23.45 5.49 -4.27
CA TYR A 61 -24.76 5.98 -3.86
C TYR A 61 -25.02 5.71 -2.38
N GLY A 62 -24.95 6.74 -1.55
CA GLY A 62 -25.37 6.68 -0.14
C GLY A 62 -24.36 6.08 0.86
N ARG A 63 -23.11 5.81 0.45
CA ARG A 63 -22.05 5.29 1.36
C ARG A 63 -20.72 6.03 1.23
N GLY A 64 -20.75 7.28 0.79
CA GLY A 64 -19.59 8.16 0.71
C GLY A 64 -18.59 7.77 -0.38
N ILE A 65 -17.33 8.10 -0.13
CA ILE A 65 -16.20 7.89 -1.03
C ILE A 65 -15.30 6.80 -0.46
N TRP A 66 -14.83 5.91 -1.32
CA TRP A 66 -13.85 4.88 -0.98
C TRP A 66 -12.57 5.13 -1.76
N VAL A 67 -11.43 4.92 -1.12
CA VAL A 67 -10.11 5.14 -1.73
C VAL A 67 -9.24 3.93 -1.46
N THR A 68 -8.56 3.44 -2.49
CA THR A 68 -7.54 2.39 -2.36
C THR A 68 -6.43 2.60 -3.37
N ASP A 69 -5.20 2.35 -2.95
CA ASP A 69 -4.05 2.27 -3.85
C ASP A 69 -4.22 1.07 -4.81
N ILE A 70 -4.05 1.30 -6.11
CA ILE A 70 -4.11 0.29 -7.17
C ILE A 70 -2.75 0.02 -7.82
N THR A 71 -1.68 0.69 -7.41
CA THR A 71 -0.33 0.49 -7.96
C THR A 71 0.07 -0.99 -7.99
N PRO A 72 -0.17 -1.81 -6.94
CA PRO A 72 0.11 -3.25 -6.99
C PRO A 72 -0.71 -4.01 -8.06
N LEU A 73 -1.92 -3.56 -8.39
CA LEU A 73 -2.77 -4.22 -9.39
C LEU A 73 -2.19 -4.11 -10.79
N ARG A 74 -1.42 -3.05 -11.08
CA ARG A 74 -0.76 -2.84 -12.38
C ARG A 74 0.25 -3.94 -12.72
N GLU A 75 0.85 -4.55 -11.70
CA GLU A 75 1.84 -5.64 -11.86
C GLU A 75 1.28 -7.03 -11.51
N LEU A 76 0.04 -7.10 -10.99
CA LEU A 76 -0.52 -8.33 -10.45
C LEU A 76 -0.55 -9.47 -11.48
N GLN A 77 -0.86 -9.17 -12.75
CA GLN A 77 -0.84 -10.17 -13.82
C GLN A 77 0.54 -10.83 -14.01
N LYS A 78 1.62 -10.06 -13.86
CA LYS A 78 3.00 -10.57 -13.92
C LYS A 78 3.34 -11.37 -12.66
N ALA A 79 2.88 -10.89 -11.50
CA ALA A 79 3.07 -11.58 -10.23
C ALA A 79 2.43 -12.97 -10.23
N LEU A 80 1.21 -13.11 -10.77
CA LEU A 80 0.49 -14.39 -10.86
C LEU A 80 1.19 -15.43 -11.74
N GLN A 81 2.10 -15.01 -12.63
CA GLN A 81 2.92 -15.90 -13.48
C GLN A 81 4.20 -16.36 -12.79
N SER A 82 4.52 -15.83 -11.61
CA SER A 82 5.75 -16.10 -10.85
C SER A 82 5.44 -16.88 -9.56
N ASP A 83 6.41 -17.66 -9.06
CA ASP A 83 6.23 -18.35 -7.76
C ASP A 83 6.33 -17.38 -6.57
N VAL A 84 7.24 -16.41 -6.69
CA VAL A 84 7.49 -15.33 -5.74
C VAL A 84 7.64 -14.06 -6.55
N TYR A 85 7.00 -12.98 -6.11
CA TYR A 85 7.10 -11.68 -6.77
C TYR A 85 7.13 -10.55 -5.75
N LEU A 86 8.07 -9.62 -5.90
CA LEU A 86 8.15 -8.40 -5.11
C LEU A 86 7.72 -7.22 -5.99
N PHE A 87 6.64 -6.55 -5.59
CA PHE A 87 6.07 -5.43 -6.34
C PHE A 87 6.99 -4.22 -6.28
N ALA A 88 6.90 -3.33 -7.28
CA ALA A 88 7.57 -2.04 -7.22
C ALA A 88 7.16 -1.28 -5.95
N ILE A 89 8.15 -0.67 -5.30
CA ILE A 89 7.96 0.03 -4.03
C ILE A 89 7.80 1.50 -4.32
N GLU A 90 6.65 2.05 -3.96
CA GLU A 90 6.38 3.47 -4.15
C GLU A 90 7.35 4.35 -3.35
N PRO A 91 7.90 5.41 -3.94
CA PRO A 91 8.62 6.41 -3.19
C PRO A 91 7.72 7.08 -2.16
N LYS A 92 8.03 6.94 -0.87
CA LYS A 92 7.27 7.59 0.21
C LYS A 92 8.15 8.61 0.93
N ALA A 93 7.57 9.76 1.24
CA ALA A 93 8.17 10.74 2.14
C ALA A 93 7.72 10.47 3.57
N ARG A 94 8.57 10.75 4.55
CA ARG A 94 8.11 10.79 5.95
C ARG A 94 7.13 11.96 6.09
N ARG A 95 5.87 11.65 6.39
CA ARG A 95 4.86 12.66 6.72
C ARG A 95 5.12 13.20 8.12
N ARG A 96 5.11 14.53 8.28
CA ARG A 96 5.06 15.15 9.62
C ARG A 96 3.60 15.26 10.02
N GLU A 97 3.18 14.43 10.95
CA GLU A 97 1.87 14.59 11.59
C GLU A 97 2.03 15.66 12.68
N GLY A 98 1.81 16.92 12.30
CA GLY A 98 1.57 17.98 13.27
C GLY A 98 0.17 17.81 13.85
N ALA A 99 0.02 17.96 15.17
CA ALA A 99 -1.29 18.19 15.72
C ALA A 99 -1.74 19.58 15.25
N LEU A 100 -2.70 19.64 14.32
CA LEU A 100 -3.50 20.85 14.15
C LEU A 100 -4.10 21.15 15.52
N GLY A 101 -3.82 22.32 16.10
CA GLY A 101 -4.48 22.95 17.25
C GLY A 101 -4.96 22.06 18.42
N ASN A 102 -5.83 22.62 19.25
CA ASN A 102 -6.45 21.89 20.37
C ASN A 102 -7.84 21.36 19.97
N TYR A 103 -7.96 20.68 18.82
CA TYR A 103 -9.25 20.19 18.32
C TYR A 103 -9.82 18.99 19.11
N ARG A 104 -9.10 18.50 20.13
CA ARG A 104 -9.59 17.51 21.11
C ARG A 104 -10.75 18.04 21.96
N LEU A 105 -11.10 19.33 21.85
CA LEU A 105 -12.21 19.97 22.55
C LEU A 105 -13.54 19.99 21.78
N TYR A 106 -13.59 19.50 20.53
CA TYR A 106 -14.80 19.57 19.70
C TYR A 106 -15.64 18.28 19.67
N GLY A 107 -15.30 17.25 20.47
CA GLY A 107 -16.02 15.97 20.47
C GLY A 107 -16.07 15.31 19.09
N ASP A 108 -17.17 14.62 18.76
CA ASP A 108 -17.37 13.88 17.50
C ASP A 108 -17.64 14.80 16.28
N ARG A 109 -17.39 16.11 16.40
CA ARG A 109 -17.71 17.09 15.35
C ARG A 109 -16.74 17.05 14.16
N LEU A 110 -15.62 16.33 14.28
CA LEU A 110 -14.63 16.17 13.22
C LEU A 110 -14.60 14.72 12.77
N ALA A 111 -15.02 14.47 11.54
CA ALA A 111 -14.78 13.19 10.89
C ALA A 111 -13.27 13.04 10.66
N VAL A 112 -12.67 12.03 11.28
CA VAL A 112 -11.26 11.67 11.06
C VAL A 112 -11.25 10.32 10.36
N THR A 113 -10.68 10.28 9.16
CA THR A 113 -10.37 9.05 8.45
C THR A 113 -8.88 8.75 8.62
N PRO A 114 -8.49 7.49 8.92
CA PRO A 114 -7.07 7.14 8.96
C PRO A 114 -6.44 7.41 7.60
N ASN A 115 -5.36 8.18 7.59
CA ASN A 115 -4.51 8.32 6.40
C ASN A 115 -3.71 7.05 6.16
N GLU A 116 -3.10 6.94 4.98
CA GLU A 116 -2.13 5.90 4.69
C GLU A 116 -1.06 5.81 5.80
N PRO A 117 -0.60 4.59 6.13
CA PRO A 117 0.47 4.39 7.11
C PRO A 117 1.70 5.21 6.75
N ASN A 118 2.30 5.86 7.75
CA ASN A 118 3.51 6.65 7.57
C ASN A 118 4.74 5.73 7.51
N GLY A 119 4.88 5.03 6.39
CA GLY A 119 5.86 3.97 6.22
C GLY A 119 6.03 3.55 4.77
N LEU A 120 7.09 2.78 4.51
CA LEU A 120 7.24 2.06 3.25
C LEU A 120 6.37 0.80 3.30
N THR A 121 5.37 0.76 2.42
CA THR A 121 4.54 -0.42 2.22
C THR A 121 5.19 -1.29 1.16
N MET A 122 5.58 -2.50 1.56
CA MET A 122 6.19 -3.49 0.66
C MET A 122 5.18 -4.62 0.46
N MET A 123 4.76 -4.82 -0.78
CA MET A 123 3.86 -5.91 -1.14
C MET A 123 4.62 -6.99 -1.89
N TYR A 124 4.26 -8.24 -1.64
CA TYR A 124 4.79 -9.39 -2.36
C TYR A 124 3.72 -10.45 -2.53
N TYR A 125 3.89 -11.27 -3.57
CA TYR A 125 3.04 -12.40 -3.89
C TYR A 125 3.81 -13.70 -3.66
N LEU A 126 3.14 -14.66 -3.05
CA LEU A 126 3.59 -16.05 -2.93
C LEU A 126 2.54 -16.95 -3.59
N LYS A 127 2.92 -17.72 -4.60
CA LYS A 127 2.00 -18.67 -5.25
C LYS A 127 1.51 -19.73 -4.27
N GLU A 128 2.42 -20.21 -3.42
CA GLU A 128 2.15 -21.18 -2.37
C GLU A 128 2.63 -20.66 -1.01
N ALA A 129 1.99 -21.13 0.06
CA ALA A 129 2.36 -20.74 1.41
C ALA A 129 3.81 -21.17 1.70
N ALA A 130 4.60 -20.30 2.29
CA ALA A 130 5.96 -20.62 2.70
C ALA A 130 5.94 -21.44 3.99
N THR A 131 6.71 -22.53 4.01
CA THR A 131 7.00 -23.28 5.24
C THR A 131 8.16 -22.65 6.00
N GLU A 132 9.04 -21.96 5.29
CA GLU A 132 10.20 -21.26 5.81
C GLU A 132 9.87 -19.82 6.21
N LYS A 133 10.77 -19.20 6.98
CA LYS A 133 10.65 -17.81 7.39
C LYS A 133 10.84 -16.89 6.19
N VAL A 134 9.80 -16.11 5.85
CA VAL A 134 9.88 -15.04 4.86
C VAL A 134 10.47 -13.80 5.52
N THR A 135 11.52 -13.23 4.93
CA THR A 135 12.15 -12.01 5.45
C THR A 135 12.22 -10.94 4.38
N VAL A 136 12.01 -9.69 4.82
CA VAL A 136 12.15 -8.50 3.99
C VAL A 136 13.24 -7.64 4.62
N THR A 137 14.37 -7.51 3.93
CA THR A 137 15.53 -6.77 4.41
C THR A 137 15.70 -5.49 3.61
N LEU A 138 15.81 -4.36 4.32
CA LEU A 138 16.17 -3.06 3.76
C LEU A 138 17.67 -2.83 3.93
N THR A 139 18.39 -2.60 2.83
CA THR A 139 19.82 -2.26 2.81
C THR A 139 20.05 -0.85 2.27
N ASP A 140 21.04 -0.17 2.83
CA ASP A 140 21.59 1.10 2.31
C ASP A 140 22.35 0.88 0.99
N ALA A 141 22.65 1.95 0.26
CA ALA A 141 23.51 1.99 -0.93
C ALA A 141 24.89 1.33 -0.70
N ASN A 142 25.38 1.32 0.55
CA ASN A 142 26.63 0.63 0.92
C ASN A 142 26.46 -0.88 1.22
N GLY A 143 25.27 -1.44 1.01
CA GLY A 143 24.96 -2.85 1.31
C GLY A 143 24.73 -3.16 2.80
N LYS A 144 24.77 -2.16 3.68
CA LYS A 144 24.52 -2.34 5.12
C LYS A 144 23.03 -2.56 5.38
N ALA A 145 22.67 -3.64 6.06
CA ALA A 145 21.30 -3.90 6.51
C ALA A 145 20.86 -2.86 7.56
N ILE A 146 19.77 -2.15 7.28
CA ILE A 146 19.18 -1.13 8.14
C ILE A 146 18.05 -1.74 8.98
N ARG A 147 17.18 -2.53 8.34
CA ARG A 147 16.06 -3.23 8.98
C ARG A 147 15.84 -4.58 8.33
N THR A 148 15.43 -5.56 9.15
CA THR A 148 14.90 -6.84 8.69
C THR A 148 13.54 -7.01 9.32
N LEU A 149 12.54 -7.30 8.49
CA LEU A 149 11.16 -7.49 8.89
C LEU A 149 10.73 -8.91 8.57
N ASP A 150 9.88 -9.45 9.43
CA ASP A 150 9.28 -10.76 9.25
C ASP A 150 8.05 -10.63 8.35
N GLY A 151 8.02 -11.40 7.26
CA GLY A 151 6.91 -11.47 6.34
C GLY A 151 5.90 -12.55 6.74
N ALA A 152 4.64 -12.34 6.36
CA ALA A 152 3.64 -13.38 6.37
C ALA A 152 3.98 -14.49 5.37
N THR A 153 3.71 -15.74 5.75
CA THR A 153 4.00 -16.93 4.95
C THR A 153 2.78 -17.43 4.17
N LYS A 154 1.70 -16.67 4.12
CA LYS A 154 0.44 -17.10 3.49
C LYS A 154 0.56 -17.09 1.96
N ALA A 155 -0.12 -18.03 1.30
CA ALA A 155 -0.30 -17.97 -0.14
C ALA A 155 -1.12 -16.72 -0.54
N GLY A 156 -0.81 -16.13 -1.69
CA GLY A 156 -1.42 -14.93 -2.22
C GLY A 156 -0.63 -13.66 -1.95
N LEU A 157 -1.35 -12.54 -1.94
CA LEU A 157 -0.79 -11.21 -1.67
C LEU A 157 -0.54 -11.02 -0.18
N ASN A 158 0.67 -10.60 0.15
CA ASN A 158 1.11 -10.26 1.49
C ASN A 158 1.68 -8.85 1.50
N ARG A 159 1.59 -8.21 2.67
CA ARG A 159 2.04 -6.84 2.88
C ARG A 159 2.87 -6.75 4.15
N VAL A 160 4.00 -6.07 4.06
CA VAL A 160 4.86 -5.73 5.18
C VAL A 160 5.01 -4.22 5.21
N LEU A 161 4.78 -3.63 6.37
CA LEU A 161 4.92 -2.19 6.60
C LEU A 161 6.22 -1.93 7.35
N LEU A 162 7.05 -1.04 6.81
CA LEU A 162 8.18 -0.47 7.52
C LEU A 162 7.87 0.98 7.93
N PRO A 163 7.61 1.26 9.21
CA PRO A 163 7.36 2.63 9.64
C PRO A 163 8.57 3.53 9.42
N LEU A 164 8.31 4.72 8.87
CA LEU A 164 9.31 5.79 8.71
C LEU A 164 9.37 6.72 9.94
N VAL A 165 8.46 6.50 10.90
CA VAL A 165 8.40 7.19 12.19
C VAL A 165 8.79 6.26 13.34
N GLU A 166 9.17 6.85 14.47
CA GLU A 166 9.43 6.11 15.71
C GLU A 166 8.17 5.35 16.15
N PHE A 167 8.34 4.06 16.46
CA PHE A 167 7.32 3.28 17.17
C PHE A 167 7.09 3.91 18.55
N GLY A 168 6.06 4.74 18.68
CA GLY A 168 5.75 5.48 19.91
C GLY A 168 4.89 6.73 19.71
N GLN A 169 4.67 7.17 18.47
CA GLN A 169 3.86 8.37 18.20
C GLN A 169 2.34 8.12 18.19
N PHE A 170 1.92 6.86 18.30
CA PHE A 170 0.51 6.45 18.39
C PHE A 170 0.13 6.07 19.84
N GLY A 171 0.10 7.06 20.73
CA GLY A 171 -0.56 6.93 22.04
C GLY A 171 0.35 7.12 23.25
N GLY A 172 -0.06 8.05 24.12
CA GLY A 172 0.32 8.11 25.53
C GLY A 172 1.76 8.57 25.79
N GLY A 173 1.90 9.70 26.48
CA GLY A 173 3.19 10.25 26.88
C GLY A 173 4.06 9.24 27.64
N GLY A 174 5.12 8.79 26.98
CA GLY A 174 6.17 7.96 27.54
C GLY A 174 7.48 8.26 26.82
N ARG A 175 8.15 9.35 27.18
CA ARG A 175 9.50 9.67 26.72
C ARG A 175 10.48 8.67 27.35
N GLY A 176 10.65 7.51 26.73
CA GLY A 176 11.56 6.50 27.26
C GLY A 176 11.63 5.16 26.52
N GLY A 177 10.99 5.02 25.37
CA GLY A 177 11.17 3.84 24.52
C GLY A 177 12.40 4.01 23.64
N ASN A 178 13.29 3.01 23.62
CA ASN A 178 14.40 2.90 22.67
C ASN A 178 13.82 2.62 21.26
N ALA A 179 13.12 3.62 20.70
CA ALA A 179 12.55 3.52 19.37
C ALA A 179 13.71 3.54 18.36
N PRO A 180 13.71 2.63 17.36
CA PRO A 180 14.76 2.63 16.36
C PRO A 180 14.83 3.98 15.65
N PRO A 181 16.03 4.50 15.33
CA PRO A 181 16.16 5.82 14.71
C PRO A 181 15.40 5.86 13.38
N PRO A 182 14.83 7.03 13.03
CA PRO A 182 14.11 7.21 11.78
C PRO A 182 15.02 6.93 10.58
N ILE A 183 14.42 6.40 9.52
CA ILE A 183 15.14 6.13 8.27
C ILE A 183 15.35 7.48 7.55
N ALA A 184 16.60 7.75 7.16
CA ALA A 184 16.95 8.97 6.45
C ALA A 184 16.36 8.97 5.03
N ALA A 185 16.24 10.15 4.43
CA ALA A 185 15.93 10.24 3.01
C ALA A 185 17.11 9.70 2.19
N GLY A 186 16.82 8.91 1.16
CA GLY A 186 17.83 8.22 0.37
C GLY A 186 17.28 7.09 -0.48
N GLU A 187 18.18 6.45 -1.21
CA GLU A 187 17.91 5.22 -1.96
C GLU A 187 18.31 4.01 -1.15
N TYR A 188 17.48 2.98 -1.21
CA TYR A 188 17.63 1.74 -0.49
C TYR A 188 17.33 0.57 -1.42
N THR A 189 17.84 -0.60 -1.08
CA THR A 189 17.45 -1.85 -1.74
C THR A 189 16.62 -2.68 -0.77
N VAL A 190 15.49 -3.19 -1.23
CA VAL A 190 14.66 -4.13 -0.50
C VAL A 190 14.88 -5.51 -1.08
N THR A 191 15.31 -6.43 -0.24
CA THR A 191 15.51 -7.84 -0.59
C THR A 191 14.44 -8.67 0.11
N LEU A 192 13.57 -9.31 -0.67
CA LEU A 192 12.64 -10.33 -0.22
C LEU A 192 13.34 -11.70 -0.30
N SER A 193 13.41 -12.42 0.80
CA SER A 193 13.84 -13.82 0.84
C SER A 193 12.63 -14.72 1.13
N ALA A 194 12.26 -15.57 0.16
CA ALA A 194 11.16 -16.53 0.29
C ALA A 194 11.38 -17.73 -0.64
N HIS A 195 11.02 -18.94 -0.20
CA HIS A 195 11.16 -20.19 -0.99
C HIS A 195 12.58 -20.39 -1.57
N GLY A 196 13.62 -20.09 -0.77
CA GLY A 196 15.03 -20.13 -1.20
C GLY A 196 15.42 -19.12 -2.29
N LYS A 197 14.50 -18.25 -2.75
CA LYS A 197 14.75 -17.20 -3.73
C LYS A 197 14.97 -15.86 -3.03
N GLN A 198 15.84 -15.04 -3.60
CA GLN A 198 16.01 -13.64 -3.22
C GLN A 198 15.59 -12.75 -4.39
N ILE A 199 14.63 -11.86 -4.14
CA ILE A 199 14.16 -10.87 -5.12
C ILE A 199 14.45 -9.48 -4.57
N THR A 200 15.03 -8.63 -5.40
CA THR A 200 15.39 -7.26 -5.02
C THR A 200 14.52 -6.24 -5.73
N GLN A 201 14.19 -5.15 -5.03
CA GLN A 201 13.59 -3.95 -5.58
C GLN A 201 14.25 -2.72 -5.01
N THR A 202 14.28 -1.64 -5.80
CA THR A 202 14.73 -0.34 -5.30
C THR A 202 13.60 0.31 -4.51
N ALA A 203 13.93 0.89 -3.36
CA ALA A 203 13.03 1.71 -2.56
C ALA A 203 13.63 3.10 -2.37
N ARG A 204 12.80 4.14 -2.41
CA ARG A 204 13.24 5.52 -2.23
C ARG A 204 12.47 6.18 -1.09
N VAL A 205 13.21 6.65 -0.09
CA VAL A 205 12.65 7.51 0.96
C VAL A 205 12.89 8.96 0.56
N LEU A 206 11.81 9.69 0.32
CA LEU A 206 11.88 11.09 -0.08
C LEU A 206 12.13 11.99 1.13
N ALA A 207 12.86 13.08 0.90
CA ALA A 207 13.03 14.12 1.91
C ALA A 207 11.66 14.72 2.27
N THR A 208 11.39 14.88 3.56
CA THR A 208 10.20 15.60 4.02
C THR A 208 10.29 17.05 3.54
N LYS A 209 9.40 17.46 2.64
CA LYS A 209 9.22 18.89 2.35
C LYS A 209 8.67 19.57 3.61
N ALA A 210 9.29 20.66 4.03
CA ALA A 210 8.66 21.57 4.98
C ALA A 210 7.49 22.25 4.25
N GLU A 211 6.28 22.03 4.73
CA GLU A 211 5.11 22.86 4.37
C GLU A 211 5.15 24.17 5.15
#